data_AF-A0A8H7PSM5-F1
#
_entry.id   AF-A0A8H7PSM5-F1
#
_cell.length_a   1.000
_cell.length_b   1.000
_cell.length_c   1.000
_cell.angle_alpha   90.00
_cell.angle_beta   90.00
_cell.angle_gamma   90.00
#
_symmetry.space_group_name_H-M   'P 1'
#
loop_
_entity.id
_entity.type
_entity.pdbx_description
1 polymer ?
#
loop_
_entity_poly.entity_id
_entity_poly.type
_entity_poly.pdbx_seq_one_letter_code
_entity_poly.pdbx_strand_id
1 'polypeptide(L)'
;MPAYSQYASFDDDNLALAAPNIEERSFFNEQNSQYASFDDNNKWTLKSGRKVEDVLHEFALKCTNEHAAHSFIINPTDSTWLQHEVFTKEEVHEIATYNCSKLPVLPKHLTAFIDEFNLTDQQRIRTALWSQRDFDTAYDMNESFDKDWVRNVIHSILMEIECCQLSQLHLESWYISHIWSAFDRCFGDLKEVCVIRGEFASIASSARRNEHRLAASTASMKRKMMGHRADFLIRKLTVEYACGETGKSYNGENDTKLLLERQSKLPKMMKDQLLQLFKLCDNNENMIRKLSIAGILHFGLRHTMLVMDCPAGYVCRVAPTQTFHIPTSLSTFPSLLNVIKVTWKMKAFIRNMIEVVESYNGENDDEQDEIDLIRSNYRTPSPSPMKRLYVPSCVASPVKKRKSDE
;
A
#
# COMPACT_ATOMS: atom_id res chain seq x y z
N MET A 1 38.88 -8.35 -29.23
CA MET A 1 39.01 -7.07 -29.97
C MET A 1 38.61 -7.34 -31.41
N PRO A 2 37.76 -6.54 -32.08
CA PRO A 2 37.53 -5.08 -32.00
C PRO A 2 36.24 -4.71 -31.22
N ALA A 3 36.15 -3.62 -30.47
CA ALA A 3 36.03 -2.18 -30.83
C ALA A 3 34.63 -1.79 -31.33
N TYR A 4 33.75 -1.40 -30.39
CA TYR A 4 32.68 -0.43 -30.60
C TYR A 4 32.70 0.55 -29.42
N SER A 5 33.09 1.79 -29.71
CA SER A 5 33.05 2.94 -28.81
C SER A 5 31.74 3.72 -28.98
N GLN A 6 31.46 4.54 -27.98
CA GLN A 6 30.57 5.72 -27.96
C GLN A 6 29.09 5.47 -27.62
N TYR A 7 28.80 5.54 -26.32
CA TYR A 7 27.73 6.40 -25.84
C TYR A 7 28.33 7.38 -24.84
N ALA A 8 28.30 8.66 -25.22
CA ALA A 8 28.76 9.77 -24.42
C ALA A 8 27.83 9.96 -23.22
N SER A 9 28.42 10.03 -22.03
CA SER A 9 27.78 10.55 -20.82
C SER A 9 27.64 12.06 -20.94
N PHE A 10 26.42 12.54 -21.12
CA PHE A 10 26.05 13.93 -20.90
C PHE A 10 25.05 13.95 -19.74
N ASP A 11 25.49 14.50 -18.62
CA ASP A 11 24.80 15.56 -17.86
C ASP A 11 25.40 15.60 -16.46
N ASP A 12 26.41 16.46 -16.31
CA ASP A 12 27.01 16.87 -15.05
C ASP A 12 26.64 18.36 -14.87
N ASP A 13 25.39 18.62 -14.48
CA ASP A 13 24.91 19.97 -14.20
C ASP A 13 24.86 20.24 -12.70
N ASN A 14 25.93 20.88 -12.23
CA ASN A 14 25.98 21.65 -10.99
C ASN A 14 24.91 22.77 -11.04
N LEU A 15 23.76 22.55 -10.39
CA LEU A 15 22.79 23.60 -10.14
C LEU A 15 23.11 24.32 -8.82
N ALA A 16 23.51 25.59 -8.96
CA ALA A 16 23.59 26.54 -7.86
C ALA A 16 22.26 26.63 -7.10
N LEU A 17 22.32 26.58 -5.78
CA LEU A 17 21.20 26.70 -4.85
C LEU A 17 20.55 28.09 -4.92
N ALA A 18 19.52 28.24 -5.76
CA ALA A 18 18.56 29.33 -5.63
C ALA A 18 17.59 29.03 -4.47
N ALA A 19 17.24 30.05 -3.69
CA ALA A 19 16.30 29.91 -2.57
C ALA A 19 14.92 29.39 -3.05
N PRO A 20 14.31 28.41 -2.36
CA PRO A 20 13.07 27.79 -2.80
C PRO A 20 11.87 28.75 -2.73
N ASN A 21 10.99 28.65 -3.73
CA ASN A 21 9.91 29.61 -4.03
C ASN A 21 8.61 29.28 -3.24
N ILE A 22 7.62 30.18 -3.21
CA ILE A 22 6.40 30.09 -2.37
C ILE A 22 5.57 28.80 -2.58
N GLU A 23 5.54 28.24 -3.80
CA GLU A 23 4.84 26.96 -4.08
C GLU A 23 5.54 25.74 -3.47
N GLU A 24 6.87 25.78 -3.30
CA GLU A 24 7.66 24.72 -2.66
C GLU A 24 7.45 24.68 -1.14
N ARG A 25 6.69 25.63 -0.57
CA ARG A 25 6.30 25.62 0.85
C ARG A 25 4.82 25.35 1.14
N SER A 26 4.03 25.00 0.11
CA SER A 26 2.61 24.68 0.27
C SER A 26 2.37 23.55 1.30
N PHE A 27 3.18 22.51 1.27
CA PHE A 27 3.07 21.40 2.21
C PHE A 27 3.41 21.77 3.66
N PHE A 28 4.28 22.76 3.93
CA PHE A 28 4.51 23.24 5.29
C PHE A 28 3.29 23.96 5.84
N ASN A 29 2.66 24.81 5.03
CA ASN A 29 1.48 25.55 5.46
C ASN A 29 0.28 24.62 5.73
N GLU A 30 0.07 23.64 4.85
CA GLU A 30 -0.96 22.61 5.05
C GLU A 30 -0.69 21.81 6.33
N GLN A 31 0.55 21.34 6.54
CA GLN A 31 0.88 20.57 7.73
C GLN A 31 0.75 21.40 9.02
N ASN A 32 1.18 22.67 9.03
CA ASN A 32 1.01 23.57 10.18
C ASN A 32 -0.48 23.74 10.53
N SER A 33 -1.33 23.93 9.51
CA SER A 33 -2.77 24.04 9.70
C SER A 33 -3.38 22.75 10.25
N GLN A 34 -2.91 21.59 9.77
CA GLN A 34 -3.37 20.30 10.28
C GLN A 34 -2.94 20.08 11.73
N TYR A 35 -1.65 20.33 12.05
CA TYR A 35 -1.12 20.21 13.40
C TYR A 35 -1.88 21.08 14.40
N ALA A 36 -2.15 22.34 14.04
CA ALA A 36 -2.89 23.27 14.89
C ALA A 36 -4.35 22.85 15.16
N SER A 37 -4.91 21.95 14.33
CA SER A 37 -6.26 21.42 14.51
C SER A 37 -6.36 20.21 15.44
N PHE A 38 -5.23 19.63 15.85
CA PHE A 38 -5.23 18.43 16.69
C PHE A 38 -5.66 18.74 18.11
N ASP A 39 -6.52 17.88 18.66
CA ASP A 39 -6.79 17.86 20.09
C ASP A 39 -5.64 17.14 20.79
N ASP A 40 -5.00 17.88 21.69
CA ASP A 40 -3.84 17.43 22.45
C ASP A 40 -4.11 16.19 23.32
N ASN A 41 -5.36 15.95 23.71
CA ASN A 41 -5.79 14.77 24.46
C ASN A 41 -5.92 13.51 23.59
N ASN A 42 -6.02 13.68 22.28
CA ASN A 42 -6.15 12.56 21.34
C ASN A 42 -4.81 12.15 20.70
N LYS A 43 -3.76 12.96 20.83
CA LYS A 43 -2.43 12.66 20.29
C LYS A 43 -1.84 11.36 20.86
N TRP A 44 -1.01 10.68 20.07
CA TRP A 44 -0.36 9.44 20.47
C TRP A 44 0.83 9.71 21.41
N THR A 45 0.60 9.50 22.71
CA THR A 45 1.64 9.62 23.75
C THR A 45 2.40 8.29 23.90
N LEU A 46 3.72 8.33 23.75
CA LEU A 46 4.64 7.21 23.99
C LEU A 46 4.93 7.04 25.48
N LYS A 47 5.53 5.91 25.87
CA LYS A 47 6.01 5.70 27.25
C LYS A 47 7.04 6.72 27.71
N SER A 48 7.77 7.33 26.79
CA SER A 48 8.69 8.45 27.06
C SER A 48 7.97 9.74 27.48
N GLY A 49 6.63 9.81 27.33
CA GLY A 49 5.82 11.01 27.52
C GLY A 49 5.77 11.92 26.29
N ARG A 50 6.56 11.65 25.25
CA ARG A 50 6.54 12.41 24.00
C ARG A 50 5.33 12.03 23.15
N LYS A 51 4.74 13.02 22.48
CA LYS A 51 3.62 12.82 21.55
C LYS A 51 4.15 12.65 20.13
N VAL A 52 3.76 11.58 19.44
CA VAL A 52 4.29 11.25 18.10
C VAL A 52 4.00 12.36 17.09
N GLU A 53 2.81 12.98 17.15
CA GLU A 53 2.43 14.10 16.28
C GLU A 53 3.36 15.31 16.45
N ASP A 54 3.76 15.63 17.68
CA ASP A 54 4.62 16.78 18.00
C ASP A 54 6.02 16.55 17.44
N VAL A 55 6.57 15.34 17.65
CA VAL A 55 7.86 14.93 17.09
C VAL A 55 7.81 14.89 15.55
N LEU A 56 6.71 14.36 15.01
CA LEU A 56 6.21 14.50 13.64
C LEU A 56 6.47 15.88 13.06
N HIS A 57 5.84 16.83 13.74
CA HIS A 57 5.75 18.20 13.33
C HIS A 57 7.10 18.91 13.41
N GLU A 58 7.81 18.77 14.52
CA GLU A 58 9.14 19.33 14.73
C GLU A 58 10.16 18.85 13.69
N PHE A 59 10.11 17.56 13.32
CA PHE A 59 10.99 17.03 12.28
C PHE A 59 10.61 17.57 10.90
N ALA A 60 9.33 17.57 10.56
CA ALA A 60 8.85 18.10 9.28
C ALA A 60 9.26 19.57 9.07
N LEU A 61 9.20 20.42 10.11
CA LEU A 61 9.67 21.81 10.03
C LEU A 61 11.16 21.95 9.69
N LYS A 62 11.97 20.94 9.98
CA LYS A 62 13.41 20.91 9.66
C LYS A 62 13.71 20.35 8.27
N CYS A 63 12.78 19.60 7.68
CA CYS A 63 12.96 19.04 6.34
C CYS A 63 13.00 20.15 5.30
N THR A 64 13.87 20.05 4.31
CA THR A 64 13.91 20.97 3.15
C THR A 64 13.09 20.47 1.96
N ASN A 65 12.82 19.17 1.93
CA ASN A 65 12.05 18.49 0.90
C ASN A 65 10.83 17.82 1.53
N GLU A 66 9.84 17.49 0.70
CA GLU A 66 8.69 16.72 1.14
C GLU A 66 9.13 15.37 1.74
N HIS A 67 8.66 15.10 2.95
CA HIS A 67 8.86 13.87 3.71
C HIS A 67 7.51 13.34 4.21
N ALA A 68 7.37 12.02 4.42
CA ALA A 68 6.16 11.39 4.94
C ALA A 68 5.65 12.02 6.26
N ALA A 69 6.57 12.53 7.08
CA ALA A 69 6.28 13.28 8.31
C ALA A 69 5.32 14.47 8.07
N HIS A 70 5.39 15.14 6.90
CA HIS A 70 4.48 16.24 6.58
C HIS A 70 3.02 15.78 6.43
N SER A 71 2.81 14.50 6.14
CA SER A 71 1.47 13.89 6.10
C SER A 71 1.14 13.10 7.36
N PHE A 72 1.89 13.27 8.46
CA PHE A 72 1.74 12.46 9.68
C PHE A 72 1.77 10.95 9.40
N ILE A 73 2.65 10.54 8.49
CA ILE A 73 2.92 9.13 8.18
C ILE A 73 4.27 8.76 8.78
N ILE A 74 4.34 7.62 9.47
CA ILE A 74 5.57 7.06 10.00
C ILE A 74 5.83 5.67 9.45
N ASN A 75 7.04 5.45 8.93
CA ASN A 75 7.57 4.12 8.63
C ASN A 75 8.62 3.75 9.68
N PRO A 76 8.35 2.90 10.68
CA PRO A 76 9.31 2.60 11.74
C PRO A 76 10.60 1.94 11.25
N THR A 77 10.62 1.42 10.01
CA THR A 77 11.82 0.84 9.39
C THR A 77 12.70 1.86 8.65
N ASP A 78 12.26 3.11 8.57
CA ASP A 78 13.05 4.18 7.98
C ASP A 78 14.21 4.59 8.90
N SER A 79 15.43 4.51 8.38
CA SER A 79 16.64 4.85 9.12
C SER A 79 16.73 6.34 9.46
N THR A 80 16.00 7.21 8.74
CA THR A 80 15.97 8.66 8.98
C THR A 80 15.63 8.99 10.43
N TRP A 81 14.73 8.22 11.08
CA TRP A 81 14.32 8.49 12.46
C TRP A 81 15.47 8.39 13.46
N LEU A 82 16.36 7.41 13.28
CA LEU A 82 17.50 7.20 14.15
C LEU A 82 18.71 8.05 13.70
N GLN A 83 18.93 8.18 12.39
CA GLN A 83 20.05 8.95 11.84
C GLN A 83 19.95 10.45 12.15
N HIS A 84 18.75 10.99 12.22
CA HIS A 84 18.49 12.39 12.58
C HIS A 84 18.02 12.57 14.02
N GLU A 85 18.17 11.53 14.86
CA GLU A 85 17.83 11.57 16.29
C GLU A 85 16.39 12.07 16.58
N VAL A 86 15.47 11.76 15.67
CA VAL A 86 14.06 12.16 15.78
C VAL A 86 13.37 11.36 16.90
N PHE A 87 13.64 10.07 16.92
CA PHE A 87 13.17 9.12 17.93
C PHE A 87 14.34 8.29 18.45
N THR A 88 14.21 7.85 19.70
CA THR A 88 15.10 6.84 20.29
C THR A 88 14.79 5.45 19.71
N LYS A 89 15.70 4.47 19.91
CA LYS A 89 15.47 3.09 19.46
C LYS A 89 14.26 2.47 20.15
N GLU A 90 14.08 2.78 21.42
CA GLU A 90 12.97 2.32 22.26
C GLU A 90 11.64 2.88 21.76
N GLU A 91 11.60 4.16 21.42
CA GLU A 91 10.41 4.81 20.84
C GLU A 91 10.09 4.25 19.44
N VAL A 92 11.08 4.05 18.56
CA VAL A 92 10.86 3.43 17.25
C VAL A 92 10.30 2.00 17.41
N HIS A 93 10.83 1.22 18.37
CA HIS A 93 10.32 -0.12 18.66
C HIS A 93 8.89 -0.09 19.22
N GLU A 94 8.59 0.85 20.12
CA GLU A 94 7.24 1.08 20.64
C GLU A 94 6.27 1.41 19.51
N ILE A 95 6.61 2.40 18.66
CA ILE A 95 5.82 2.79 17.49
C ILE A 95 5.62 1.60 16.55
N ALA A 96 6.64 0.77 16.33
CA ALA A 96 6.53 -0.39 15.43
C ALA A 96 5.57 -1.47 15.94
N THR A 97 5.44 -1.62 17.26
CA THR A 97 4.75 -2.76 17.88
C THR A 97 3.39 -2.41 18.49
N TYR A 98 3.15 -1.15 18.83
CA TYR A 98 1.93 -0.68 19.48
C TYR A 98 0.69 -0.93 18.61
N ASN A 99 -0.26 -1.73 19.09
CA ASN A 99 -1.50 -2.09 18.38
C ASN A 99 -1.27 -2.41 16.89
N CYS A 100 -0.20 -3.16 16.59
CA CYS A 100 0.15 -3.49 15.22
C CYS A 100 -0.86 -4.42 14.55
N SER A 101 -1.28 -4.04 13.35
CA SER A 101 -2.16 -4.84 12.49
C SER A 101 -1.49 -6.17 12.16
N LYS A 102 -2.15 -7.27 12.55
CA LYS A 102 -1.61 -8.61 12.36
C LYS A 102 -2.02 -9.15 11.00
N LEU A 103 -1.04 -9.69 10.26
CA LEU A 103 -1.36 -10.47 9.07
C LEU A 103 -2.11 -11.76 9.46
N PRO A 104 -3.09 -12.19 8.66
CA PRO A 104 -3.81 -13.43 8.90
C PRO A 104 -2.89 -14.65 8.98
N VAL A 105 -3.33 -15.64 9.75
CA VAL A 105 -2.66 -16.93 9.86
C VAL A 105 -3.08 -17.80 8.68
N LEU A 106 -2.09 -18.38 7.99
CA LEU A 106 -2.32 -19.31 6.89
C LEU A 106 -2.95 -20.61 7.44
N PRO A 107 -4.04 -21.12 6.85
CA PRO A 107 -4.66 -22.37 7.26
C PRO A 107 -3.66 -23.52 7.22
N LYS A 108 -3.71 -24.41 8.22
CA LYS A 108 -2.77 -25.54 8.35
C LYS A 108 -2.78 -26.45 7.12
N HIS A 109 -3.97 -26.72 6.57
CA HIS A 109 -4.12 -27.57 5.39
C HIS A 109 -3.47 -26.95 4.14
N LEU A 110 -3.60 -25.62 3.97
CA LEU A 110 -3.00 -24.91 2.84
C LEU A 110 -1.48 -24.78 3.03
N THR A 111 -1.04 -24.56 4.26
CA THR A 111 0.39 -24.56 4.61
C THR A 111 1.03 -25.89 4.27
N ALA A 112 0.41 -27.01 4.68
CA ALA A 112 0.88 -28.35 4.37
C ALA A 112 0.98 -28.58 2.86
N PHE A 113 -0.06 -28.18 2.11
CA PHE A 113 -0.07 -28.28 0.65
C PHE A 113 1.05 -27.47 -0.02
N ILE A 114 1.28 -26.22 0.41
CA ILE A 114 2.38 -25.39 -0.09
C ILE A 114 3.74 -26.04 0.22
N ASP A 115 3.90 -26.60 1.42
CA ASP A 115 5.15 -27.19 1.88
C ASP A 115 5.50 -28.50 1.17
N GLU A 116 4.54 -29.18 0.51
CA GLU A 116 4.81 -30.31 -0.40
C GLU A 116 5.75 -29.93 -1.55
N PHE A 117 5.76 -28.64 -1.93
CA PHE A 117 6.61 -28.11 -3.00
C PHE A 117 7.93 -27.53 -2.49
N ASN A 118 8.28 -27.76 -1.22
CA ASN A 118 9.60 -27.41 -0.68
C ASN A 118 10.68 -28.38 -1.19
N LEU A 119 10.96 -28.25 -2.48
CA LEU A 119 11.76 -29.14 -3.29
C LEU A 119 12.72 -28.31 -4.15
N THR A 120 13.84 -28.92 -4.54
CA THR A 120 14.88 -28.30 -5.37
C THR A 120 15.24 -29.12 -6.60
N ASP A 121 14.50 -30.20 -6.85
CA ASP A 121 14.69 -31.10 -7.99
C ASP A 121 13.52 -31.01 -8.96
N GLN A 122 13.83 -30.89 -10.25
CA GLN A 122 12.84 -30.68 -11.30
C GLN A 122 11.81 -31.82 -11.38
N GLN A 123 12.29 -33.07 -11.39
CA GLN A 123 11.41 -34.23 -11.55
C GLN A 123 10.48 -34.38 -10.36
N ARG A 124 10.97 -34.12 -9.14
CA ARG A 124 10.15 -34.14 -7.93
C ARG A 124 9.09 -33.03 -7.93
N ILE A 125 9.45 -31.80 -8.32
CA ILE A 125 8.47 -30.70 -8.42
C ILE A 125 7.40 -31.03 -9.47
N ARG A 126 7.80 -31.51 -10.65
CA ARG A 126 6.86 -31.92 -11.71
C ARG A 126 5.96 -33.06 -11.23
N THR A 127 6.51 -34.06 -10.55
CA THR A 127 5.72 -35.17 -9.98
C THR A 127 4.69 -34.66 -8.97
N ALA A 128 5.04 -33.71 -8.11
CA ALA A 128 4.12 -33.10 -7.14
C ALA A 128 3.04 -32.22 -7.80
N LEU A 129 3.34 -31.58 -8.94
CA LEU A 129 2.38 -30.81 -9.73
C LEU A 129 1.34 -31.69 -10.42
N TRP A 130 1.77 -32.85 -10.93
CA TRP A 130 0.93 -33.79 -11.69
C TRP A 130 0.26 -34.86 -10.81
N SER A 131 0.51 -34.87 -9.51
CA SER A 131 -0.19 -35.79 -8.61
C SER A 131 -1.67 -35.44 -8.57
N GLN A 132 -2.52 -36.46 -8.75
CA GLN A 132 -3.96 -36.31 -8.73
C GLN A 132 -4.42 -35.78 -7.38
N ARG A 133 -5.28 -34.76 -7.40
CA ARG A 133 -5.89 -34.14 -6.23
C ARG A 133 -7.40 -34.29 -6.26
N ASP A 134 -8.04 -34.26 -5.10
CA ASP A 134 -9.50 -34.37 -4.99
C ASP A 134 -10.21 -33.28 -5.83
N PHE A 135 -9.64 -32.07 -5.82
CA PHE A 135 -10.16 -30.92 -6.55
C PHE A 135 -10.00 -30.98 -8.08
N ASP A 136 -9.32 -32.01 -8.63
CA ASP A 136 -9.25 -32.22 -10.08
C ASP A 136 -10.55 -32.78 -10.66
N THR A 137 -11.38 -33.40 -9.82
CA THR A 137 -12.64 -34.03 -10.23
C THR A 137 -13.85 -33.45 -9.50
N ALA A 138 -13.67 -32.97 -8.26
CA ALA A 138 -14.70 -32.35 -7.44
C ALA A 138 -14.27 -30.94 -7.04
N TYR A 139 -14.09 -30.04 -8.02
CA TYR A 139 -13.70 -28.67 -7.75
C TYR A 139 -14.81 -27.90 -7.02
N ASP A 140 -14.48 -27.33 -5.87
CA ASP A 140 -15.31 -26.37 -5.14
C ASP A 140 -14.56 -25.05 -4.96
N MET A 141 -15.21 -23.93 -5.29
CA MET A 141 -14.55 -22.62 -5.25
C MET A 141 -14.10 -22.20 -3.84
N ASN A 142 -14.81 -22.60 -2.79
CA ASN A 142 -14.47 -22.19 -1.42
C ASN A 142 -13.36 -23.06 -0.83
N GLU A 143 -13.29 -24.34 -1.20
CA GLU A 143 -12.34 -25.30 -0.63
C GLU A 143 -11.10 -25.53 -1.52
N SER A 144 -11.26 -25.45 -2.84
CA SER A 144 -10.26 -25.87 -3.81
C SER A 144 -9.44 -24.73 -4.39
N PHE A 145 -10.03 -23.53 -4.46
CA PHE A 145 -9.45 -22.39 -5.18
C PHE A 145 -8.03 -22.07 -4.77
N ASP A 146 -7.75 -21.99 -3.45
CA ASP A 146 -6.42 -21.64 -2.96
C ASP A 146 -5.36 -22.66 -3.36
N LYS A 147 -5.69 -23.96 -3.31
CA LYS A 147 -4.75 -25.03 -3.70
C LYS A 147 -4.52 -25.03 -5.21
N ASP A 148 -5.57 -24.81 -6.00
CA ASP A 148 -5.45 -24.73 -7.45
C ASP A 148 -4.64 -23.50 -7.89
N TRP A 149 -4.85 -22.35 -7.25
CA TRP A 149 -4.03 -21.15 -7.45
C TRP A 149 -2.55 -21.40 -7.11
N VAL A 150 -2.26 -22.02 -5.95
CA VAL A 150 -0.88 -22.39 -5.58
C VAL A 150 -0.25 -23.27 -6.66
N ARG A 151 -0.96 -24.30 -7.12
CA ARG A 151 -0.50 -25.19 -8.20
C ARG A 151 -0.21 -24.42 -9.48
N ASN A 152 -1.07 -23.45 -9.85
CA ASN A 152 -0.90 -22.62 -11.03
C ASN A 152 0.34 -21.71 -10.95
N VAL A 153 0.58 -21.06 -9.81
CA VAL A 153 1.77 -20.23 -9.60
C VAL A 153 3.04 -21.06 -9.70
N ILE A 154 3.08 -22.20 -9.01
CA ILE A 154 4.23 -23.11 -9.01
C ILE A 154 4.54 -23.60 -10.42
N HIS A 155 3.51 -24.02 -11.17
CA HIS A 155 3.68 -24.43 -12.55
C HIS A 155 4.24 -23.30 -13.42
N SER A 156 3.66 -22.10 -13.32
CA SER A 156 4.04 -20.95 -14.15
C SER A 156 5.49 -20.53 -13.91
N ILE A 157 5.89 -20.37 -12.64
CA ILE A 157 7.26 -19.97 -12.30
C ILE A 157 8.27 -21.08 -12.62
N LEU A 158 7.92 -22.35 -12.44
CA LEU A 158 8.79 -23.46 -12.81
C LEU A 158 9.12 -23.44 -14.31
N MET A 159 8.14 -23.15 -15.19
CA MET A 159 8.42 -23.04 -16.63
C MET A 159 9.41 -21.91 -16.92
N GLU A 160 9.25 -20.75 -16.29
CA GLU A 160 10.15 -19.60 -16.50
C GLU A 160 11.59 -19.90 -16.02
N ILE A 161 11.75 -20.71 -14.98
CA ILE A 161 13.05 -21.22 -14.52
C ILE A 161 13.65 -22.20 -15.54
N GLU A 162 12.87 -23.20 -15.97
CA GLU A 162 13.34 -24.23 -16.93
C GLU A 162 13.73 -23.62 -18.28
N CYS A 163 13.03 -22.56 -18.71
CA CYS A 163 13.34 -21.82 -19.93
C CYS A 163 14.44 -20.75 -19.73
N CYS A 164 15.06 -20.68 -18.55
CA CYS A 164 16.11 -19.73 -18.19
C CYS A 164 15.71 -18.25 -18.42
N GLN A 165 14.42 -17.92 -18.32
CA GLN A 165 13.92 -16.57 -18.58
C GLN A 165 14.16 -15.64 -17.40
N LEU A 166 14.05 -16.14 -16.17
CA LEU A 166 14.19 -15.31 -14.95
C LEU A 166 15.62 -14.82 -14.68
N SER A 167 16.61 -15.39 -15.39
CA SER A 167 18.01 -14.94 -15.32
C SER A 167 18.32 -13.78 -16.28
N GLN A 168 17.36 -13.37 -17.10
CA GLN A 168 17.53 -12.32 -18.10
C GLN A 168 16.88 -11.00 -17.64
N LEU A 169 17.36 -9.89 -18.21
CA LEU A 169 16.74 -8.59 -17.98
C LEU A 169 15.56 -8.39 -18.92
N HIS A 170 14.38 -8.24 -18.34
CA HIS A 170 13.16 -7.99 -19.10
C HIS A 170 12.60 -6.58 -18.90
N LEU A 171 11.68 -6.20 -19.79
CA LEU A 171 10.84 -5.01 -19.60
C LEU A 171 9.85 -5.23 -18.46
N GLU A 172 9.35 -4.13 -17.88
CA GLU A 172 8.42 -4.18 -16.75
C GLU A 172 7.14 -4.97 -17.09
N SER A 173 6.60 -4.79 -18.29
CA SER A 173 5.42 -5.50 -18.79
C SER A 173 5.61 -7.02 -18.85
N TRP A 174 6.83 -7.50 -19.05
CA TRP A 174 7.14 -8.92 -19.04
C TRP A 174 7.00 -9.50 -17.63
N TYR A 175 7.58 -8.85 -16.61
CA TYR A 175 7.43 -9.29 -15.22
C TYR A 175 5.96 -9.25 -14.80
N ILE A 176 5.21 -8.22 -15.19
CA ILE A 176 3.77 -8.15 -14.95
C ILE A 176 3.05 -9.35 -15.57
N SER A 177 3.33 -9.66 -16.84
CA SER A 177 2.59 -10.68 -17.59
C SER A 177 2.96 -12.11 -17.20
N HIS A 178 4.26 -12.38 -16.98
CA HIS A 178 4.79 -13.73 -16.77
C HIS A 178 4.87 -14.13 -15.29
N ILE A 179 4.97 -13.15 -14.38
CA ILE A 179 5.14 -13.43 -12.95
C ILE A 179 3.95 -12.90 -12.18
N TRP A 180 3.77 -11.57 -12.16
CA TRP A 180 2.87 -10.94 -11.22
C TRP A 180 1.39 -11.24 -11.51
N SER A 181 1.03 -11.45 -12.78
CA SER A 181 -0.32 -11.88 -13.17
C SER A 181 -0.74 -13.21 -12.52
N ALA A 182 0.20 -14.13 -12.29
CA ALA A 182 -0.08 -15.40 -11.61
C ALA A 182 -0.42 -15.18 -10.13
N PHE A 183 0.22 -14.19 -9.49
CA PHE A 183 -0.09 -13.80 -8.11
C PHE A 183 -1.39 -13.00 -8.02
N ASP A 184 -1.70 -12.17 -9.02
CA ASP A 184 -2.96 -11.41 -9.08
C ASP A 184 -4.19 -12.33 -9.07
N ARG A 185 -4.08 -13.52 -9.65
CA ARG A 185 -5.15 -14.53 -9.62
C ARG A 185 -5.50 -15.01 -8.21
N CYS A 186 -4.63 -14.79 -7.21
CA CYS A 186 -4.91 -15.12 -5.82
C CYS A 186 -6.23 -14.50 -5.35
N PHE A 187 -6.56 -13.29 -5.81
CA PHE A 187 -7.73 -12.54 -5.36
C PHE A 187 -9.03 -12.92 -6.11
N GLY A 188 -8.98 -13.88 -7.03
CA GLY A 188 -10.08 -14.18 -7.95
C GLY A 188 -11.34 -14.80 -7.32
N ASP A 189 -11.24 -15.35 -6.11
CA ASP A 189 -12.39 -15.86 -5.34
C ASP A 189 -13.07 -14.78 -4.48
N LEU A 190 -12.50 -13.58 -4.40
CA LEU A 190 -13.12 -12.48 -3.68
C LEU A 190 -14.23 -11.86 -4.53
N LYS A 191 -15.48 -12.01 -4.08
CA LYS A 191 -16.67 -11.49 -4.79
C LYS A 191 -16.56 -9.99 -5.03
N GLU A 192 -16.78 -9.59 -6.29
CA GLU A 192 -16.79 -8.18 -6.76
C GLU A 192 -15.46 -7.42 -6.55
N VAL A 193 -14.38 -8.13 -6.26
CA VAL A 193 -13.04 -7.57 -6.15
C VAL A 193 -12.33 -7.66 -7.49
N CYS A 194 -11.75 -6.53 -7.92
CA CYS A 194 -10.96 -6.45 -9.13
C CYS A 194 -9.52 -6.08 -8.80
N VAL A 195 -8.57 -6.82 -9.36
CA VAL A 195 -7.17 -6.42 -9.47
C VAL A 195 -6.99 -5.60 -10.75
N ILE A 196 -6.38 -4.42 -10.64
CA ILE A 196 -6.16 -3.51 -11.75
C ILE A 196 -4.67 -3.29 -11.87
N ARG A 197 -4.12 -3.59 -13.05
CA ARG A 197 -2.72 -3.36 -13.43
C ARG A 197 -2.63 -2.25 -14.47
N GLY A 198 -1.49 -1.55 -14.47
CA GLY A 198 -1.21 -0.41 -15.35
C GLY A 198 -1.61 0.92 -14.72
N GLU A 199 -1.33 2.04 -15.39
CA GLU A 199 -1.39 3.40 -14.83
C GLU A 199 -2.83 3.92 -14.50
N PHE A 200 -3.55 3.25 -13.61
CA PHE A 200 -4.89 3.64 -13.20
C PHE A 200 -4.83 4.72 -12.12
N ALA A 201 -5.67 5.75 -12.26
CA ALA A 201 -5.74 6.83 -11.29
C ALA A 201 -6.57 6.42 -10.07
N SER A 202 -5.97 6.43 -8.88
CA SER A 202 -6.66 6.16 -7.61
C SER A 202 -7.83 7.13 -7.42
N ILE A 203 -9.00 6.57 -7.12
CA ILE A 203 -10.23 7.29 -6.77
C ILE A 203 -10.01 8.03 -5.46
N ALA A 204 -9.34 7.41 -4.49
CA ALA A 204 -9.03 8.00 -3.19
C ALA A 204 -8.15 9.25 -3.30
N SER A 205 -7.04 9.14 -4.02
CA SER A 205 -6.19 10.30 -4.27
C SER A 205 -6.88 11.36 -5.12
N SER A 206 -7.76 10.97 -6.07
CA SER A 206 -8.56 11.95 -6.81
C SER A 206 -9.54 12.68 -5.88
N ALA A 207 -10.21 11.98 -4.97
CA ALA A 207 -11.14 12.56 -4.02
C ALA A 207 -10.44 13.60 -3.12
N ARG A 208 -9.31 13.25 -2.50
CA ARG A 208 -8.50 14.18 -1.70
C ARG A 208 -8.12 15.43 -2.49
N ARG A 209 -7.52 15.25 -3.67
CA ARG A 209 -7.06 16.39 -4.49
C ARG A 209 -8.19 17.35 -4.85
N ASN A 210 -9.43 16.86 -4.94
CA ASN A 210 -10.58 17.67 -5.31
C ASN A 210 -11.50 18.03 -4.13
N GLU A 211 -11.10 17.78 -2.88
CA GLU A 211 -11.93 17.98 -1.67
C GLU A 211 -12.43 19.44 -1.52
N HIS A 212 -11.61 20.41 -1.95
CA HIS A 212 -11.94 21.84 -1.91
C HIS A 212 -12.39 22.39 -3.27
N ARG A 213 -12.78 21.54 -4.22
CA ARG A 213 -13.24 21.99 -5.54
C ARG A 213 -14.64 22.59 -5.43
N LEU A 214 -14.73 23.90 -5.67
CA LEU A 214 -15.99 24.64 -5.61
C LEU A 214 -16.70 24.69 -6.97
N ALA A 215 -18.03 24.81 -6.93
CA ALA A 215 -18.83 25.12 -8.10
C ALA A 215 -18.45 26.50 -8.67
N ALA A 216 -18.72 26.71 -9.96
CA ALA A 216 -18.52 28.01 -10.57
C ALA A 216 -19.39 29.05 -9.83
N SER A 217 -18.76 30.15 -9.42
CA SER A 217 -19.44 31.26 -8.74
C SER A 217 -18.78 32.56 -9.17
N THR A 218 -17.98 33.17 -8.30
CA THR A 218 -17.15 34.34 -8.61
C THR A 218 -15.95 34.00 -9.49
N ALA A 219 -15.55 32.73 -9.54
CA ALA A 219 -14.52 32.20 -10.42
C ALA A 219 -15.03 30.99 -11.21
N SER A 220 -14.38 30.72 -12.34
CA SER A 220 -14.67 29.54 -13.16
C SER A 220 -14.32 28.26 -12.42
N MET A 221 -15.08 27.19 -12.71
CA MET A 221 -14.85 25.88 -12.10
C MET A 221 -13.50 25.33 -12.56
N LYS A 222 -12.59 25.11 -11.60
CA LYS A 222 -11.29 24.46 -11.89
C LYS A 222 -11.51 23.06 -12.47
N ARG A 223 -10.65 22.63 -13.39
CA ARG A 223 -10.69 21.26 -13.95
C ARG A 223 -10.48 20.23 -12.84
N LYS A 224 -11.20 19.09 -12.91
CA LYS A 224 -11.00 17.97 -11.96
C LYS A 224 -9.55 17.48 -12.06
N MET A 225 -8.85 17.43 -10.94
CA MET A 225 -7.52 16.83 -10.87
C MET A 225 -7.62 15.30 -10.88
N MET A 226 -6.76 14.65 -11.65
CA MET A 226 -6.63 13.19 -11.63
C MET A 226 -6.01 12.72 -10.31
N GLY A 227 -6.34 11.51 -9.87
CA GLY A 227 -5.66 10.86 -8.77
C GLY A 227 -4.21 10.50 -9.10
N HIS A 228 -3.48 10.02 -8.09
CA HIS A 228 -2.18 9.39 -8.31
C HIS A 228 -2.35 8.16 -9.20
N ARG A 229 -1.45 7.96 -10.17
CA ARG A 229 -1.48 6.79 -11.05
C ARG A 229 -0.66 5.69 -10.40
N ALA A 230 -1.34 4.62 -10.02
CA ALA A 230 -0.72 3.43 -9.44
C ALA A 230 -0.51 2.38 -10.54
N ASP A 231 0.52 1.55 -10.41
CA ASP A 231 0.71 0.39 -11.29
C ASP A 231 -0.17 -0.81 -10.89
N PHE A 232 -0.66 -0.80 -9.65
CA PHE A 232 -1.47 -1.86 -9.06
C PHE A 232 -2.52 -1.29 -8.11
N LEU A 233 -3.76 -1.75 -8.24
CA LEU A 233 -4.86 -1.48 -7.31
C LEU A 233 -5.70 -2.73 -7.07
N ILE A 234 -6.23 -2.87 -5.87
CA ILE A 234 -7.32 -3.79 -5.56
C ILE A 234 -8.51 -2.97 -5.10
N ARG A 235 -9.65 -3.15 -5.78
CA ARG A 235 -10.89 -2.47 -5.42
C ARG A 235 -12.06 -3.43 -5.38
N LYS A 236 -13.02 -3.17 -4.48
CA LYS A 236 -14.37 -3.73 -4.56
C LYS A 236 -15.30 -2.60 -4.99
N LEU A 237 -15.95 -2.74 -6.15
CA LEU A 237 -16.75 -1.67 -6.76
C LEU A 237 -15.95 -0.35 -6.89
N THR A 238 -16.28 0.65 -6.06
CA THR A 238 -15.63 1.98 -6.03
C THR A 238 -14.72 2.20 -4.82
N VAL A 239 -14.55 1.19 -3.96
CA VAL A 239 -13.74 1.29 -2.73
C VAL A 239 -12.42 0.57 -2.92
N GLU A 240 -11.32 1.26 -2.63
CA GLU A 240 -9.96 0.75 -2.80
C GLU A 240 -9.43 0.16 -1.49
N TYR A 241 -8.92 -1.08 -1.53
CA TYR A 241 -8.42 -1.82 -0.36
C TYR A 241 -6.93 -2.14 -0.43
N ALA A 242 -6.32 -2.00 -1.61
CA ALA A 242 -4.88 -2.06 -1.76
C ALA A 242 -4.38 -1.25 -2.95
N CYS A 243 -3.11 -0.89 -2.91
CA CYS A 243 -2.39 -0.26 -4.01
C CYS A 243 -0.95 -0.78 -4.10
N GLY A 244 -0.26 -0.46 -5.19
CA GLY A 244 1.14 -0.83 -5.33
C GLY A 244 1.83 -0.18 -6.51
N GLU A 245 3.15 -0.26 -6.47
CA GLU A 245 4.06 0.32 -7.45
C GLU A 245 5.00 -0.75 -7.99
N THR A 246 5.30 -0.66 -9.27
CA THR A 246 6.17 -1.60 -9.97
C THR A 246 7.43 -0.91 -10.48
N GLY A 247 8.54 -1.63 -10.43
CA GLY A 247 9.82 -1.22 -10.96
C GLY A 247 10.45 -2.35 -11.76
N LYS A 248 10.92 -2.04 -12.98
CA LYS A 248 11.65 -2.98 -13.84
C LYS A 248 12.81 -3.70 -13.16
N SER A 249 13.58 -2.99 -12.34
CA SER A 249 14.82 -3.50 -11.73
C SER A 249 14.90 -3.16 -10.26
N TYR A 250 15.59 -4.02 -9.52
CA TYR A 250 16.03 -3.71 -8.17
C TYR A 250 17.54 -3.49 -8.19
N ASN A 251 17.97 -2.28 -7.79
CA ASN A 251 19.39 -1.89 -7.78
C ASN A 251 19.96 -1.75 -6.36
N GLY A 252 19.27 -2.27 -5.35
CA GLY A 252 19.62 -2.11 -3.93
C GLY A 252 18.51 -1.45 -3.13
N GLU A 253 18.57 -1.56 -1.80
CA GLU A 253 17.61 -0.89 -0.90
C GLU A 253 17.74 0.65 -0.98
N ASN A 254 18.88 1.15 -1.45
CA ASN A 254 19.17 2.58 -1.59
C ASN A 254 18.85 3.13 -2.99
N ASP A 255 18.18 2.35 -3.85
CA ASP A 255 17.75 2.83 -5.16
C ASP A 255 16.76 3.99 -5.01
N THR A 256 17.03 5.11 -5.70
CA THR A 256 16.23 6.34 -5.57
C THR A 256 14.75 6.11 -5.89
N LYS A 257 14.42 5.29 -6.90
CA LYS A 257 13.01 5.00 -7.22
C LYS A 257 12.38 4.21 -6.09
N LEU A 258 13.04 3.14 -5.61
CA LEU A 258 12.52 2.34 -4.50
C LEU A 258 12.31 3.16 -3.22
N LEU A 259 13.27 4.01 -2.85
CA LEU A 259 13.16 4.88 -1.69
C LEU A 259 11.98 5.84 -1.80
N LEU A 260 11.81 6.50 -2.96
CA LEU A 260 10.71 7.43 -3.19
C LEU A 260 9.34 6.74 -3.18
N GLU A 261 9.21 5.58 -3.82
CA GLU A 261 7.96 4.82 -3.80
C GLU A 261 7.63 4.32 -2.39
N ARG A 262 8.61 3.71 -1.70
CA ARG A 262 8.42 3.10 -0.36
C ARG A 262 8.19 4.13 0.74
N GLN A 263 8.85 5.28 0.69
CA GLN A 263 8.84 6.25 1.81
C GLN A 263 7.91 7.43 1.59
N SER A 264 7.42 7.68 0.38
CA SER A 264 6.60 8.87 0.12
C SER A 264 5.36 8.58 -0.71
N LYS A 265 5.51 8.17 -1.97
CA LYS A 265 4.39 8.11 -2.91
C LYS A 265 3.36 7.05 -2.54
N LEU A 266 3.79 5.79 -2.38
CA LEU A 266 2.90 4.68 -2.05
C LEU A 266 2.25 4.90 -0.67
N PRO A 267 2.98 5.28 0.41
CA PRO A 267 2.35 5.60 1.69
C PRO A 267 1.28 6.69 1.60
N LYS A 268 1.49 7.77 0.83
CA LYS A 268 0.46 8.81 0.69
C LYS A 268 -0.79 8.28 -0.01
N MET A 269 -0.64 7.46 -1.04
CA MET A 269 -1.77 6.81 -1.69
C MET A 269 -2.48 5.83 -0.75
N MET A 270 -1.74 5.03 0.02
CA MET A 270 -2.31 4.14 1.03
C MET A 270 -3.10 4.93 2.08
N LYS A 271 -2.59 6.09 2.53
CA LYS A 271 -3.31 6.96 3.47
C LYS A 271 -4.59 7.51 2.84
N ASP A 272 -4.54 7.97 1.59
CA ASP A 272 -5.73 8.44 0.88
C ASP A 272 -6.83 7.37 0.87
N GLN A 273 -6.47 6.11 0.57
CA GLN A 273 -7.38 4.96 0.58
C GLN A 273 -7.90 4.64 1.98
N LEU A 274 -7.02 4.65 2.99
CA LEU A 274 -7.38 4.37 4.37
C LEU A 274 -8.39 5.40 4.90
N LEU A 275 -8.20 6.68 4.59
CA LEU A 275 -9.15 7.73 4.96
C LEU A 275 -10.50 7.59 4.27
N GLN A 276 -10.58 6.98 3.08
CA GLN A 276 -11.87 6.63 2.49
C GLN A 276 -12.59 5.56 3.31
N LEU A 277 -11.87 4.53 3.78
CA LEU A 277 -12.46 3.52 4.66
C LEU A 277 -12.96 4.15 5.97
N PHE A 278 -12.21 5.11 6.53
CA PHE A 278 -12.65 5.84 7.73
C PHE A 278 -13.96 6.59 7.49
N LYS A 279 -14.09 7.25 6.32
CA LYS A 279 -15.33 7.94 5.93
C LYS A 279 -16.51 6.97 5.77
N LEU A 280 -16.29 5.76 5.25
CA LEU A 280 -17.32 4.72 5.16
C LEU A 280 -17.76 4.20 6.53
N CYS A 281 -16.90 4.30 7.54
CA CYS A 281 -17.22 3.94 8.93
C CYS A 281 -17.54 5.17 9.80
N ASP A 282 -18.10 6.23 9.21
CA ASP A 282 -18.48 7.49 9.87
C ASP A 282 -17.41 8.14 10.76
N ASN A 283 -16.13 7.88 10.45
CA ASN A 283 -14.98 8.27 11.26
C ASN A 283 -15.07 7.79 12.72
N ASN A 284 -15.77 6.68 12.96
CA ASN A 284 -15.86 6.03 14.26
C ASN A 284 -14.45 5.59 14.71
N GLU A 285 -13.97 6.12 15.85
CA GLU A 285 -12.61 5.85 16.29
C GLU A 285 -12.35 4.36 16.52
N ASN A 286 -13.31 3.61 17.07
CA ASN A 286 -13.16 2.17 17.29
C ASN A 286 -13.00 1.39 15.98
N MET A 287 -13.66 1.85 14.91
CA MET A 287 -13.52 1.26 13.58
C MET A 287 -12.21 1.68 12.92
N ILE A 288 -11.83 2.96 13.04
CA ILE A 288 -10.55 3.48 12.55
C ILE A 288 -9.37 2.65 13.06
N ARG A 289 -9.37 2.27 14.34
CA ARG A 289 -8.29 1.44 14.93
C ARG A 289 -8.24 -0.01 14.42
N LYS A 290 -9.28 -0.49 13.74
CA LYS A 290 -9.37 -1.84 13.15
C LYS A 290 -9.10 -1.85 11.65
N LEU A 291 -9.22 -0.70 10.99
CA LEU A 291 -9.07 -0.56 9.55
C LEU A 291 -7.61 -0.41 9.14
N SER A 292 -7.28 -0.94 7.97
CA SER A 292 -5.93 -0.89 7.42
C SER A 292 -5.95 -1.09 5.90
N ILE A 293 -4.89 -0.67 5.22
CA ILE A 293 -4.70 -0.82 3.77
C ILE A 293 -3.44 -1.63 3.48
N ALA A 294 -3.51 -2.50 2.49
CA ALA A 294 -2.35 -3.23 1.99
C ALA A 294 -1.66 -2.48 0.84
N GLY A 295 -0.33 -2.55 0.81
CA GLY A 295 0.50 -2.00 -0.24
C GLY A 295 1.39 -3.08 -0.84
N ILE A 296 1.77 -2.95 -2.12
CA ILE A 296 2.76 -3.84 -2.75
C ILE A 296 3.86 -3.01 -3.43
N LEU A 297 5.10 -3.47 -3.27
CA LEU A 297 6.23 -3.06 -4.08
C LEU A 297 6.75 -4.27 -4.86
N HIS A 298 6.68 -4.20 -6.19
CA HIS A 298 7.24 -5.20 -7.10
C HIS A 298 8.45 -4.61 -7.83
N PHE A 299 9.67 -4.99 -7.46
CA PHE A 299 10.89 -4.46 -8.10
C PHE A 299 11.72 -5.59 -8.69
N GLY A 300 11.67 -5.75 -10.02
CA GLY A 300 12.19 -6.90 -10.73
C GLY A 300 11.54 -8.19 -10.24
N LEU A 301 12.31 -9.05 -9.58
CA LEU A 301 11.86 -10.31 -8.97
C LEU A 301 11.61 -10.18 -7.46
N ARG A 302 11.63 -8.97 -6.90
CA ARG A 302 11.39 -8.73 -5.48
C ARG A 302 9.94 -8.36 -5.21
N HIS A 303 9.39 -8.94 -4.14
CA HIS A 303 8.05 -8.68 -3.65
C HIS A 303 8.12 -8.22 -2.20
N THR A 304 7.58 -7.04 -1.91
CA THR A 304 7.43 -6.53 -0.54
C THR A 304 5.99 -6.08 -0.34
N MET A 305 5.35 -6.59 0.71
CA MET A 305 4.03 -6.13 1.14
C MET A 305 4.22 -5.01 2.16
N LEU A 306 3.37 -3.98 2.09
CA LEU A 306 3.24 -2.94 3.11
C LEU A 306 1.87 -3.08 3.78
N VAL A 307 1.78 -2.72 5.05
CA VAL A 307 0.51 -2.54 5.76
C VAL A 307 0.49 -1.14 6.34
N MET A 308 -0.56 -0.38 6.05
CA MET A 308 -0.81 0.91 6.69
C MET A 308 -2.00 0.84 7.62
N ASP A 309 -1.81 1.30 8.86
CA ASP A 309 -2.84 1.43 9.89
C ASP A 309 -2.81 2.79 10.59
N CYS A 310 -3.78 3.05 11.47
CA CYS A 310 -3.82 4.24 12.32
C CYS A 310 -3.96 3.81 13.78
N PRO A 311 -2.86 3.42 14.45
CA PRO A 311 -2.91 2.70 15.72
C PRO A 311 -3.28 3.58 16.92
N ALA A 312 -2.94 4.87 16.86
CA ALA A 312 -3.25 5.86 17.88
C ALA A 312 -3.17 7.29 17.31
N GLY A 313 -3.84 8.23 17.97
CA GLY A 313 -3.92 9.63 17.57
C GLY A 313 -4.24 9.83 16.11
N TYR A 314 -3.55 10.79 15.49
CA TYR A 314 -3.75 11.25 14.10
C TYR A 314 -2.70 10.71 13.13
N VAL A 315 -1.86 9.77 13.58
CA VAL A 315 -0.71 9.27 12.84
C VAL A 315 -1.07 7.97 12.12
N CYS A 316 -0.73 7.90 10.83
CA CYS A 316 -0.76 6.64 10.09
C CYS A 316 0.62 5.99 10.12
N ARG A 317 0.69 4.71 10.46
CA ARG A 317 1.92 3.94 10.44
C ARG A 317 1.91 3.03 9.22
N VAL A 318 3.02 2.99 8.47
CA VAL A 318 3.25 2.02 7.41
C VAL A 318 4.38 1.09 7.80
N ALA A 319 4.14 -0.21 7.75
CA ALA A 319 5.11 -1.23 8.09
C ALA A 319 5.33 -2.17 6.88
N PRO A 320 6.56 -2.26 6.35
CA PRO A 320 6.89 -3.27 5.35
C PRO A 320 7.05 -4.65 5.99
N THR A 321 6.66 -5.69 5.26
CA THR A 321 7.15 -7.05 5.50
C THR A 321 8.62 -7.16 5.12
N GLN A 322 9.25 -8.28 5.43
CA GLN A 322 10.50 -8.62 4.75
C GLN A 322 10.29 -8.65 3.23
N THR A 323 11.35 -8.35 2.48
CA THR A 323 11.37 -8.47 1.03
C THR A 323 11.57 -9.93 0.64
N PHE A 324 10.65 -10.48 -0.13
CA PHE A 324 10.72 -11.83 -0.69
C PHE A 324 11.22 -11.78 -2.15
N HIS A 325 11.73 -12.89 -2.65
CA HIS A 325 12.26 -12.98 -4.01
C HIS A 325 11.66 -14.16 -4.75
N ILE A 326 11.35 -13.95 -6.04
CA ILE A 326 11.05 -15.03 -6.98
C ILE A 326 12.38 -15.74 -7.30
N PRO A 327 12.43 -17.08 -7.22
CA PRO A 327 13.64 -17.84 -7.51
C PRO A 327 13.99 -17.77 -9.00
N THR A 328 15.29 -17.74 -9.30
CA THR A 328 15.82 -17.79 -10.68
C THR A 328 16.37 -19.17 -11.04
N SER A 329 16.41 -20.10 -10.08
CA SER A 329 16.97 -21.44 -10.22
C SER A 329 16.22 -22.45 -9.37
N LEU A 330 16.34 -23.75 -9.71
CA LEU A 330 15.78 -24.83 -8.90
C LEU A 330 16.38 -24.91 -7.49
N SER A 331 17.66 -24.55 -7.32
CA SER A 331 18.31 -24.54 -6.01
C SER A 331 17.71 -23.53 -5.04
N THR A 332 17.10 -22.45 -5.55
CA THR A 332 16.44 -21.41 -4.75
C THR A 332 14.92 -21.53 -4.76
N PHE A 333 14.36 -22.53 -5.45
CA PHE A 333 12.92 -22.71 -5.63
C PHE A 333 12.06 -22.56 -4.36
N PRO A 334 12.49 -23.06 -3.17
CA PRO A 334 11.73 -22.86 -1.93
C PRO A 334 11.40 -21.41 -1.56
N SER A 335 12.14 -20.42 -2.07
CA SER A 335 11.84 -19.01 -1.83
C SER A 335 10.50 -18.57 -2.43
N LEU A 336 10.05 -19.19 -3.52
CA LEU A 336 8.75 -18.97 -4.14
C LEU A 336 7.61 -19.20 -3.16
N LEU A 337 7.75 -20.23 -2.31
CA LEU A 337 6.72 -20.60 -1.34
C LEU A 337 6.46 -19.45 -0.36
N ASN A 338 7.48 -18.66 -0.02
CA ASN A 338 7.30 -17.51 0.85
C ASN A 338 6.52 -16.37 0.16
N VAL A 339 6.74 -16.16 -1.15
CA VAL A 339 5.96 -15.18 -1.95
C VAL A 339 4.50 -15.62 -2.05
N ILE A 340 4.25 -16.91 -2.28
CA ILE A 340 2.89 -17.49 -2.27
C ILE A 340 2.22 -17.26 -0.91
N LYS A 341 2.91 -17.58 0.19
CA LYS A 341 2.38 -17.44 1.56
C LYS A 341 2.04 -15.98 1.88
N VAL A 342 2.89 -15.01 1.53
CA VAL A 342 2.60 -13.59 1.80
C VAL A 342 1.48 -13.05 0.91
N THR A 343 1.41 -13.48 -0.36
CA THR A 343 0.31 -13.09 -1.28
C THR A 343 -1.04 -13.59 -0.77
N TRP A 344 -1.12 -14.85 -0.31
CA TRP A 344 -2.34 -15.36 0.30
C TRP A 344 -2.71 -14.59 1.58
N LYS A 345 -1.73 -14.27 2.43
CA LYS A 345 -1.98 -13.47 3.64
C LYS A 345 -2.53 -12.10 3.29
N MET A 346 -2.06 -11.48 2.21
CA MET A 346 -2.62 -10.25 1.70
C MET A 346 -4.07 -10.42 1.23
N LYS A 347 -4.40 -11.51 0.52
CA LYS A 347 -5.78 -11.83 0.15
C LYS A 347 -6.69 -11.92 1.37
N ALA A 348 -6.32 -12.73 2.35
CA ALA A 348 -7.09 -12.88 3.59
C ALA A 348 -7.21 -11.55 4.35
N PHE A 349 -6.16 -10.74 4.33
CA PHE A 349 -6.15 -9.42 4.97
C PHE A 349 -7.15 -8.48 4.31
N ILE A 350 -7.17 -8.41 2.99
CA ILE A 350 -8.13 -7.60 2.22
C ILE A 350 -9.57 -8.08 2.45
N ARG A 351 -9.79 -9.40 2.44
CA ARG A 351 -11.11 -9.98 2.76
C ARG A 351 -11.61 -9.50 4.12
N ASN A 352 -10.77 -9.57 5.15
CA ASN A 352 -11.13 -9.10 6.49
C ASN A 352 -11.47 -7.60 6.50
N MET A 353 -10.73 -6.77 5.75
CA MET A 353 -11.03 -5.33 5.68
C MET A 353 -12.34 -5.03 4.96
N ILE A 354 -12.68 -5.80 3.93
CA ILE A 354 -13.98 -5.73 3.26
C ILE A 354 -15.09 -6.10 4.27
N GLU A 355 -14.95 -7.23 4.95
CA GLU A 355 -15.93 -7.71 5.94
C GLU A 355 -16.15 -6.69 7.07
N VAL A 356 -15.08 -6.06 7.59
CA VAL A 356 -15.19 -5.02 8.63
C VAL A 356 -16.01 -3.82 8.17
N VAL A 357 -15.79 -3.35 6.95
CA VAL A 357 -16.52 -2.19 6.38
C VAL A 357 -17.98 -2.57 6.09
N GLU A 358 -18.21 -3.75 5.52
CA GLU A 358 -19.56 -4.20 5.17
C GLU A 358 -20.41 -4.53 6.39
N SER A 359 -19.82 -5.12 7.44
CA SER A 359 -20.52 -5.40 8.69
C SER A 359 -20.98 -4.09 9.35
N TYR A 360 -20.14 -3.05 9.32
CA TYR A 360 -20.52 -1.73 9.85
C TYR A 360 -21.70 -1.11 9.09
N ASN A 361 -21.71 -1.22 7.76
CA ASN A 361 -22.79 -0.66 6.95
C ASN A 361 -24.08 -1.49 7.08
N GLY A 362 -23.99 -2.82 7.10
CA GLY A 362 -25.15 -3.69 7.26
C GLY A 362 -25.83 -3.57 8.63
N GLU A 363 -25.07 -3.36 9.71
CA GLU A 363 -25.64 -3.08 11.04
C GLU A 363 -26.41 -1.75 11.09
N ASN A 364 -26.04 -0.76 10.27
CA ASN A 364 -26.74 0.52 10.20
C ASN A 364 -27.98 0.50 9.28
N ASP A 365 -28.01 -0.39 8.28
CA ASP A 365 -29.13 -0.51 7.34
C ASP A 365 -30.38 -1.15 8.00
N ASP A 366 -30.22 -1.98 9.04
CA ASP A 366 -31.30 -2.78 9.62
C ASP A 366 -32.13 -2.08 10.73
N GLU A 367 -31.79 -0.87 11.20
CA GLU A 367 -32.51 -0.25 12.33
C GLU A 367 -33.13 1.15 12.16
N GLN A 368 -32.88 1.97 11.11
CA GLN A 368 -33.46 3.33 11.13
C GLN A 368 -33.73 4.07 9.79
N ASP A 369 -33.32 3.58 8.62
CA ASP A 369 -33.14 4.50 7.47
C ASP A 369 -34.24 4.54 6.39
N GLU A 370 -35.21 3.61 6.35
CA GLU A 370 -36.25 3.66 5.30
C GLU A 370 -37.25 4.83 5.49
N ILE A 371 -37.40 5.34 6.72
CA ILE A 371 -38.33 6.44 7.03
C ILE A 371 -37.64 7.82 6.97
N ASP A 372 -36.35 7.90 7.33
CA ASP A 372 -35.61 9.17 7.38
C ASP A 372 -35.07 9.64 6.02
N LEU A 373 -34.85 8.71 5.08
CA LEU A 373 -34.35 9.02 3.72
C LEU A 373 -35.34 9.84 2.88
N ILE A 374 -36.64 9.75 3.18
CA ILE A 374 -37.69 10.47 2.43
C ILE A 374 -37.95 11.87 3.03
N ARG A 375 -37.53 12.14 4.27
CA ARG A 375 -37.88 13.39 4.97
C ARG A 375 -36.82 13.93 5.95
N SER A 376 -35.56 14.15 5.58
CA SER A 376 -34.77 15.11 6.38
C SER A 376 -33.55 15.75 5.69
N ASN A 377 -33.66 17.05 5.44
CA ASN A 377 -32.52 17.98 5.43
C ASN A 377 -32.08 18.33 6.87
N TYR A 378 -32.36 17.47 7.85
CA TYR A 378 -32.07 17.67 9.26
C TYR A 378 -31.58 16.36 9.85
N ARG A 379 -30.26 16.22 9.96
CA ARG A 379 -29.64 15.13 10.71
C ARG A 379 -30.16 15.16 12.14
N THR A 380 -30.96 14.18 12.53
CA THR A 380 -31.17 13.83 13.93
C THR A 380 -29.91 13.10 14.44
N PRO A 381 -29.44 13.38 15.67
CA PRO A 381 -28.29 12.66 16.24
C PRO A 381 -28.67 11.21 16.55
N SER A 382 -27.92 10.26 15.99
CA SER A 382 -27.98 8.84 16.37
C SER A 382 -27.69 8.66 17.88
N PRO A 383 -28.25 7.63 18.54
CA PRO A 383 -28.12 7.44 19.99
C PRO A 383 -26.73 6.93 20.36
N SER A 384 -26.12 7.57 21.37
CA SER A 384 -24.76 7.38 21.93
C SER A 384 -23.68 8.26 21.28
N PRO A 385 -22.87 9.03 22.05
CA PRO A 385 -21.76 9.79 21.48
C PRO A 385 -20.63 8.83 21.12
N MET A 386 -20.72 8.19 19.96
CA MET A 386 -19.58 7.49 19.39
C MET A 386 -18.49 8.51 19.11
N LYS A 387 -17.31 8.30 19.71
CA LYS A 387 -16.16 9.19 19.52
C LYS A 387 -15.75 9.14 18.06
N ARG A 388 -15.86 10.29 17.38
CA ARG A 388 -15.43 10.47 16.00
C ARG A 388 -14.03 11.05 15.98
N LEU A 389 -13.18 10.52 15.11
CA LEU A 389 -11.81 10.96 14.94
C LEU A 389 -11.54 11.33 13.49
N TYR A 390 -11.20 12.59 13.24
CA TYR A 390 -10.88 13.10 11.91
C TYR A 390 -9.37 13.14 11.71
N VAL A 391 -8.82 12.07 11.11
CA VAL A 391 -7.41 12.00 10.73
C VAL A 391 -7.19 12.89 9.49
N PRO A 392 -6.17 13.77 9.47
CA PRO A 392 -6.00 14.72 8.38
C PRO A 392 -5.53 14.05 7.07
N SER A 393 -5.99 14.60 5.94
CA SER A 393 -5.55 14.24 4.59
C SER A 393 -4.04 14.41 4.39
N CYS A 394 -3.47 13.70 3.41
CA CYS A 394 -2.10 13.96 2.96
C CYS A 394 -1.93 15.40 2.42
N VAL A 395 -0.77 16.00 2.68
CA VAL A 395 -0.42 17.29 2.07
C VAL A 395 -0.28 17.18 0.55
N ALA A 396 -0.41 18.29 -0.17
CA ALA A 396 -0.14 18.35 -1.60
C ALA A 396 1.35 18.09 -1.88
N SER A 397 1.64 17.21 -2.85
CA SER A 397 3.03 17.04 -3.31
C SER A 397 3.42 18.17 -4.25
N PRO A 398 4.68 18.64 -4.22
CA PRO A 398 5.17 19.65 -5.14
C PRO A 398 4.96 19.24 -6.61
N VAL A 399 4.53 20.19 -7.44
CA VAL A 399 4.38 19.94 -8.88
C VAL A 399 5.76 20.03 -9.54
N LYS A 400 6.19 18.95 -10.22
CA LYS A 400 7.38 19.04 -11.08
C LYS A 400 7.15 20.12 -12.14
N LYS A 401 7.98 21.16 -12.16
CA LYS A 401 8.01 22.09 -13.29
C LYS A 401 8.31 21.30 -14.55
N ARG A 402 7.50 21.49 -15.61
CA ARG A 402 7.90 21.05 -16.94
C ARG A 402 9.19 21.79 -17.27
N LYS A 403 10.24 21.09 -17.71
CA LYS A 403 11.35 21.76 -18.40
C LYS A 403 10.68 22.58 -19.50
N SER A 404 10.82 23.89 -19.45
CA SER A 404 10.53 24.72 -20.62
C SER A 404 11.41 24.16 -21.73
N ASP A 405 10.81 23.89 -22.88
CA ASP A 405 11.57 23.59 -24.08
C ASP A 405 12.44 24.83 -24.36
N GLU A 406 13.73 24.76 -24.01
CA GLU A 406 14.79 25.66 -24.48
C GLU A 406 15.39 25.09 -25.77
#